data_AF-A0A3D3ZMX6-F1
#
_entry.id   AF-A0A3D3ZMX6-F1
#
_cell.length_a   1.000
_cell.length_b   1.000
_cell.length_c   1.000
_cell.angle_alpha   90.00
_cell.angle_beta   90.00
_cell.angle_gamma   90.00
#
_symmetry.space_group_name_H-M   'P 1'
#
loop_
_entity.id
_entity.type
_entity.pdbx_description
1 polymer ?
#
loop_
_entity_poly.entity_id
_entity_poly.type
_entity_poly.pdbx_seq_one_letter_code
_entity_poly.pdbx_strand_id
1 'polypeptide(L)' 'AVAGLLGLLLLLSPLVASCGAPAPLQMTPINLGIPQAALNSPVIGPLPDTTQLRVGITFKV' A
#
# COMPACT_ATOMS: atom_id res chain seq x y z
N ALA A 1 15.81 38.19 -27.22
CA ALA A 1 15.84 36.77 -27.67
C ALA A 1 16.00 35.78 -26.51
N VAL A 2 16.91 36.02 -25.54
CA VAL A 2 17.23 35.09 -24.43
C VAL A 2 16.06 34.84 -23.45
N ALA A 3 15.26 35.88 -23.15
CA ALA A 3 14.13 35.76 -22.23
C ALA A 3 13.01 34.82 -22.72
N GLY A 4 12.76 34.76 -24.04
CA GLY A 4 11.77 33.87 -24.63
C GLY A 4 12.20 32.40 -24.60
N LEU A 5 13.50 32.14 -24.77
CA LEU A 5 14.09 30.81 -24.68
C LEU A 5 13.99 30.27 -23.25
N LEU A 6 14.31 31.11 -22.25
CA LEU A 6 14.17 30.76 -20.82
C LEU A 6 12.71 30.47 -20.45
N GLY A 7 11.76 31.28 -20.94
CA GLY A 7 10.33 31.02 -20.75
C GLY A 7 9.87 29.70 -21.34
N LEU A 8 10.35 29.34 -22.53
CA LEU A 8 10.03 28.06 -23.17
C LEU A 8 10.61 26.85 -22.42
N LEU A 9 11.85 26.96 -21.91
CA LEU A 9 12.49 25.91 -21.10
C LEU A 9 11.75 25.66 -19.77
N LEU A 10 11.24 26.71 -19.13
CA LEU A 10 10.44 26.59 -17.91
C LEU A 10 9.09 25.91 -18.16
N LEU A 11 8.47 26.15 -19.33
CA LEU A 11 7.23 25.49 -19.72
C LEU A 11 7.40 24.00 -20.08
N LEU A 12 8.59 23.61 -20.55
CA LEU A 12 8.92 22.22 -20.92
C LEU A 12 9.39 21.38 -19.72
N SER A 13 9.81 22.02 -18.63
CA SER A 13 10.33 21.37 -17.40
C SER A 13 9.43 20.29 -16.78
N PRO A 14 8.10 20.46 -16.65
CA PRO A 14 7.24 19.43 -16.04
C PRO A 14 7.06 18.19 -16.92
N LEU A 15 7.21 18.30 -18.25
CA LEU A 15 7.14 17.14 -19.15
C LEU A 15 8.36 16.23 -19.00
N VAL A 16 9.54 16.80 -18.75
CA VAL A 16 10.78 16.03 -18.56
C VAL A 16 10.80 15.38 -17.17
N ALA A 17 10.27 16.06 -16.15
CA ALA A 17 10.17 15.52 -14.79
C ALA A 17 9.19 14.33 -14.67
N SER A 18 8.21 14.22 -15.57
CA SER A 18 7.23 13.13 -15.58
C SER A 18 7.71 11.87 -16.31
N CYS A 19 8.83 11.90 -17.04
CA CYS A 19 9.25 10.82 -17.93
C CYS A 19 9.97 9.64 -17.24
N GLY A 20 10.06 9.64 -15.91
CA GLY A 20 10.72 8.58 -15.15
C GLY A 20 10.22 8.40 -13.71
N ALA A 21 9.18 9.12 -13.31
CA ALA A 21 8.57 8.91 -12.01
C ALA A 21 7.81 7.57 -12.05
N PRO A 22 8.15 6.59 -11.19
CA PRO A 22 7.34 5.39 -11.07
C PRO A 22 5.92 5.82 -10.72
N ALA A 23 4.94 5.23 -11.42
CA ALA A 23 3.54 5.51 -11.15
C ALA A 23 3.29 5.31 -9.64
N PRO A 24 2.51 6.22 -8.99
CA PRO A 24 2.23 6.09 -7.57
C PRO A 24 1.62 4.70 -7.31
N LEU A 25 2.08 4.06 -6.24
CA LEU A 25 1.58 2.75 -5.83
C LEU A 25 0.07 2.84 -5.61
N GLN A 26 -0.69 2.17 -6.46
CA GLN A 26 -2.14 2.11 -6.34
C GLN A 26 -2.49 1.05 -5.28
N MET A 27 -2.92 1.51 -4.11
CA MET A 27 -3.45 0.63 -3.07
C MET A 27 -4.88 0.25 -3.43
N THR A 28 -5.07 -0.95 -4.00
CA THR A 28 -6.40 -1.52 -4.21
C THR A 28 -6.78 -2.38 -3.01
N PRO A 29 -7.91 -2.13 -2.33
CA PRO A 29 -8.38 -3.00 -1.27
C PRO A 29 -8.70 -4.39 -1.85
N ILE A 30 -8.09 -5.42 -1.28
CA ILE A 30 -8.43 -6.81 -1.56
C ILE A 30 -9.52 -7.24 -0.59
N ASN A 31 -10.65 -7.72 -1.13
CA ASN A 31 -11.66 -8.37 -0.33
C ASN A 31 -11.27 -9.84 -0.14
N LEU A 32 -10.93 -10.20 1.08
CA LEU A 32 -10.51 -11.55 1.45
C LEU A 32 -11.68 -12.52 1.68
N GLY A 33 -12.93 -12.05 1.56
CA GLY A 33 -14.12 -12.85 1.86
C GLY A 33 -14.28 -13.22 3.34
N ILE A 34 -13.48 -12.64 4.24
CA ILE A 34 -13.52 -12.95 5.68
C ILE A 34 -14.79 -12.34 6.27
N PRO A 35 -15.71 -13.15 6.83
CA PRO A 35 -16.88 -12.63 7.50
C PRO A 35 -16.47 -11.77 8.70
N GLN A 36 -17.16 -10.64 8.93
CA GLN A 36 -16.87 -9.76 10.06
C GLN A 36 -16.93 -10.48 11.43
N ALA A 37 -17.80 -11.48 11.55
CA ALA A 37 -17.88 -12.33 12.74
C ALA A 37 -16.60 -13.17 12.96
N ALA A 38 -15.92 -13.60 11.88
CA ALA A 38 -14.71 -14.40 11.96
C ALA A 38 -13.51 -13.59 12.50
N LEU A 39 -13.50 -12.27 12.32
CA LEU A 39 -12.49 -11.37 12.89
C LEU A 39 -12.53 -11.34 14.43
N ASN A 40 -13.67 -11.74 15.02
CA ASN A 40 -13.89 -11.76 16.47
C ASN A 40 -14.05 -13.19 17.00
N SER A 41 -13.71 -14.21 16.20
CA SER A 41 -13.87 -15.60 16.61
C SER A 41 -12.97 -15.89 17.81
N PRO A 42 -13.53 -16.39 18.93
CA PRO A 42 -12.73 -16.71 20.10
C PRO A 42 -11.77 -17.85 19.77
N VAL A 43 -10.50 -17.69 20.14
CA VAL A 43 -9.50 -18.73 19.98
C VAL A 43 -9.51 -19.57 21.26
N ILE A 44 -10.15 -20.74 21.20
CA ILE A 44 -10.33 -21.63 22.35
C ILE A 44 -9.40 -22.85 22.24
N GLY A 45 -8.74 -23.21 23.34
CA GLY A 45 -7.89 -24.39 23.40
C GLY A 45 -7.09 -24.46 24.70
N PRO A 46 -6.66 -25.67 25.12
CA PRO A 46 -5.81 -25.81 26.30
C PRO A 46 -4.45 -25.19 26.01
N LEU A 47 -4.07 -24.21 26.84
CA LEU A 47 -2.73 -23.62 26.86
C LEU A 47 -2.06 -24.02 28.17
N PRO A 48 -0.79 -24.48 28.14
CA PRO A 48 -0.04 -24.69 29.37
C PRO A 48 0.26 -23.34 30.04
N ASP A 49 0.06 -23.30 31.35
CA ASP A 49 0.42 -22.22 32.26
C ASP A 49 -0.06 -20.82 31.81
N THR A 50 0.87 -19.88 31.60
CA THR A 50 0.63 -18.48 31.23
C THR A 50 0.92 -18.19 29.75
N THR A 51 0.97 -19.23 28.91
CA THR A 51 1.31 -19.07 27.50
C THR A 51 0.25 -18.20 26.80
N GLN A 52 0.66 -17.16 26.08
CA GLN A 52 -0.26 -16.37 25.25
C GLN A 52 -0.31 -16.96 23.85
N LEU A 53 -1.50 -17.37 23.41
CA LEU A 53 -1.69 -17.83 22.04
C LEU A 53 -1.64 -16.63 21.09
N ARG A 54 -0.62 -16.60 20.23
CA ARG A 54 -0.46 -15.58 19.18
C ARG A 54 -0.86 -16.20 17.85
N VAL A 55 -1.92 -15.67 17.23
CA VAL A 55 -2.38 -16.12 15.90
C VAL A 55 -1.86 -15.14 14.85
N GLY A 56 -1.01 -15.62 13.96
CA GLY A 56 -0.58 -14.89 12.76
C GLY A 56 -1.32 -15.38 11.53
N ILE A 57 -1.81 -14.46 10.70
CA ILE A 57 -2.47 -14.78 9.43
C ILE A 57 -1.53 -14.34 8.30
N THR A 58 -1.12 -15.29 7.46
CA THR A 58 -0.31 -15.03 6.27
C THR A 58 -1.15 -15.27 5.03
N PHE A 59 -1.25 -14.26 4.16
CA PHE A 59 -1.91 -14.39 2.87
C PHE A 59 -0.86 -14.74 1.82
N LYS A 60 -1.01 -15.91 1.19
CA LYS A 60 -0.21 -16.27 0.00
C LYS A 60 -0.91 -15.69 -1.22
N VAL A 61 -0.21 -14.81 -1.93
CA VAL A 61 -0.63 -14.25 -3.22
C VAL A 61 -0.19 -15.13 -4.37
#